data_AF-A0A7V4ATC4-F1
#
_entry.id   AF-A0A7V4ATC4-F1
#
_cell.length_a   1.000
_cell.length_b   1.000
_cell.length_c   1.000
_cell.angle_alpha   90.00
_cell.angle_beta   90.00
_cell.angle_gamma   90.00
#
_symmetry.space_group_name_H-M   'P 1'
#
loop_
_entity.id
_entity.type
_entity.pdbx_description
1 polymer ?
#
loop_
_entity_poly.entity_id
_entity_poly.type
_entity_poly.pdbx_seq_one_letter_code
_entity_poly.pdbx_strand_id
1 'polypeptide(L)'
;MIGSLPRAGGRRCRKAPAGDVAVLQWTYAPPYPPGPVERRPVQAFPYPQEGWKRIQCSKGGKMMKRFALPVVAVTAAALLVGALAPAGAVVVWPGDMQGWVFATRQGTSSTPPTAQFVNGPATTPAGSGSFQMRTGYSDTNPISKVYLGTNNHSGVALSRITSFKYYTYVANRDYTDGQPPMIELITDSGSSAQQRRFWFLPWGPNGTQNVQLNVWQEWDLMSANGRWELVGTSSTNYFGNWSWVVGRYSGAKLATPYVGDYVDPLVNLQLANQTGTSLSVKIGAGQAADSRYGAWWRTSSSINGFVDLLVIGIDGVEYVYDFEVVPEPASLTALALGLGAFGGLLRRNRK
;
A
#
# COMPACT_ATOMS: atom_id res chain seq x y z
N MET A 1 33.55 10.82 76.41
CA MET A 1 34.17 11.90 75.62
C MET A 1 34.93 11.27 74.47
N ILE A 2 34.82 11.88 73.28
CA ILE A 2 35.58 11.61 72.05
C ILE A 2 35.17 10.31 71.31
N GLY A 3 34.51 10.51 70.17
CA GLY A 3 34.22 9.48 69.18
C GLY A 3 35.42 9.18 68.28
N SER A 4 35.53 7.93 67.86
CA SER A 4 36.55 7.41 66.96
C SER A 4 35.89 6.68 65.78
N LEU A 5 36.32 7.02 64.57
CA LEU A 5 35.96 6.42 63.29
C LEU A 5 36.27 4.91 63.24
N PRO A 6 35.60 4.15 62.34
CA PRO A 6 36.40 3.27 61.49
C PRO A 6 35.95 3.15 60.01
N ARG A 7 36.97 3.27 59.16
CA ARG A 7 37.43 2.42 58.05
C ARG A 7 36.52 2.00 56.89
N ALA A 8 37.09 2.24 55.70
CA ALA A 8 36.70 1.76 54.38
C ALA A 8 36.67 0.22 54.28
N GLY A 9 35.61 -0.30 53.66
CA GLY A 9 35.45 -1.69 53.23
C GLY A 9 35.54 -1.82 51.70
N GLY A 10 36.35 -2.77 51.24
CA GLY A 10 36.67 -3.01 49.82
C GLY A 10 35.51 -3.54 48.98
N ARG A 11 35.55 -3.22 47.68
CA ARG A 11 34.59 -3.73 46.67
C ARG A 11 35.09 -5.05 46.10
N ARG A 12 34.29 -6.11 46.22
CA ARG A 12 34.36 -7.29 45.34
C ARG A 12 33.36 -7.10 44.20
N CYS A 13 33.80 -7.33 42.97
CA CYS A 13 32.92 -7.46 41.82
C CYS A 13 32.10 -8.75 41.94
N ARG A 14 30.77 -8.64 41.97
CA ARG A 14 29.86 -9.74 41.64
C ARG A 14 29.11 -9.40 40.37
N LYS A 15 29.06 -10.39 39.47
CA LYS A 15 28.25 -10.42 38.25
C LYS A 15 26.86 -10.92 38.64
N ALA A 16 25.80 -10.26 38.18
CA ALA A 16 24.42 -10.73 38.30
C ALA A 16 23.63 -10.33 37.03
N PRO A 17 22.53 -11.04 36.70
CA PRO A 17 22.14 -11.35 35.33
C PRO A 17 21.04 -10.44 34.76
N ALA A 18 20.76 -10.66 33.47
CA ALA A 18 19.81 -9.92 32.63
C ALA A 18 18.33 -10.11 33.04
N GLY A 19 17.54 -9.06 32.80
CA GLY A 19 16.08 -9.07 32.87
C GLY A 19 15.54 -7.88 33.66
N ASP A 20 15.13 -6.82 32.96
CA ASP A 20 13.83 -6.14 33.16
C ASP A 20 13.77 -4.84 32.34
N VAL A 21 12.73 -4.76 31.50
CA VAL A 21 12.39 -3.61 30.66
C VAL A 21 11.55 -2.65 31.51
N ALA A 22 12.08 -1.46 31.79
CA ALA A 22 11.31 -0.41 32.41
C ALA A 22 10.42 0.31 31.38
N VAL A 23 9.12 0.35 31.69
CA VAL A 23 8.05 1.05 30.98
C VAL A 23 8.21 2.56 31.17
N LEU A 24 8.33 3.32 30.08
CA LEU A 24 8.28 4.79 30.07
C LEU A 24 6.83 5.24 29.83
N GLN A 25 6.17 5.72 30.89
CA GLN A 25 4.91 6.49 30.78
C GLN A 25 5.22 7.96 30.52
N TRP A 26 4.66 8.52 29.46
CA TRP A 26 4.62 9.97 29.21
C TRP A 26 3.23 10.48 29.59
N THR A 27 3.16 11.44 30.51
CA THR A 27 1.95 12.22 30.77
C THR A 27 2.03 13.54 29.99
N TYR A 28 1.00 13.79 29.18
CA TYR A 28 0.82 15.02 28.42
C TYR A 28 -0.03 16.00 29.24
N ALA A 29 0.37 17.27 29.33
CA ALA A 29 -0.42 18.34 29.94
C ALA A 29 -0.84 19.37 28.86
N PRO A 30 -2.10 19.86 28.84
CA PRO A 30 -2.62 20.81 27.84
C PRO A 30 -2.29 22.29 28.14
N PRO A 31 -2.55 23.23 27.19
CA PRO A 31 -1.86 24.52 27.10
C PRO A 31 -2.60 25.78 27.64
N TYR A 32 -1.80 26.69 28.23
CA TYR A 32 -1.87 28.18 28.37
C TYR A 32 -3.08 28.89 29.04
N PRO A 33 -2.84 30.03 29.76
CA PRO A 33 -2.87 31.38 29.15
C PRO A 33 -1.82 32.40 29.72
N PRO A 34 -1.73 33.66 29.22
CA PRO A 34 -0.48 34.44 29.13
C PRO A 34 -0.25 35.50 30.24
N GLY A 35 1.02 35.90 30.42
CA GLY A 35 1.46 37.02 31.26
C GLY A 35 2.86 37.54 30.87
N PRO A 36 3.24 38.78 31.22
CA PRO A 36 4.05 39.64 30.36
C PRO A 36 5.57 39.56 30.52
N VAL A 37 6.20 40.00 29.43
CA VAL A 37 7.62 40.29 29.11
C VAL A 37 8.52 40.70 30.28
N GLU A 38 9.66 40.00 30.43
CA GLU A 38 10.90 40.60 30.92
C GLU A 38 12.08 40.11 30.07
N ARG A 39 12.74 41.04 29.36
CA ARG A 39 14.00 40.78 28.64
C ARG A 39 15.14 40.80 29.66
N ARG A 40 15.90 39.71 29.77
CA ARG A 40 17.24 39.74 30.37
C ARG A 40 18.26 39.05 29.45
N PRO A 41 19.48 39.59 29.36
CA PRO A 41 20.48 39.17 28.37
C PRO A 41 21.13 37.83 28.72
N VAL A 42 21.42 37.05 27.68
CA VAL A 42 22.18 35.80 27.73
C VAL A 42 23.63 36.13 28.05
N GLN A 43 24.13 35.68 29.21
CA GLN A 43 25.56 35.64 29.50
C GLN A 43 26.15 34.35 28.93
N ALA A 44 27.09 34.51 28.00
CA ALA A 44 28.01 33.46 27.57
C ALA A 44 29.06 33.23 28.66
N PHE A 45 29.33 31.96 28.99
CA PHE A 45 30.52 31.55 29.71
C PHE A 45 31.26 30.45 28.93
N PRO A 46 32.61 30.46 28.96
CA PRO A 46 33.46 29.73 28.04
C PRO A 46 33.75 28.28 28.47
N TYR A 47 34.11 27.45 27.50
CA TYR A 47 34.72 26.13 27.67
C TYR A 47 35.98 26.16 28.56
N PRO A 48 36.35 25.00 29.11
CA PRO A 48 37.74 24.56 28.96
C PRO A 48 37.87 23.21 28.25
N GLN A 49 38.91 23.19 27.43
CA GLN A 49 39.55 22.06 26.77
C GLN A 49 40.32 21.18 27.77
N GLU A 50 40.83 20.05 27.23
CA GLU A 50 41.73 19.03 27.80
C GLU A 50 41.01 17.75 28.26
N GLY A 51 41.41 16.53 27.88
CA GLY A 51 42.56 16.08 27.11
C GLY A 51 42.90 14.64 27.54
N TRP A 52 43.26 13.79 26.56
CA TRP A 52 43.96 12.49 26.70
C TRP A 52 43.13 11.29 27.23
N LYS A 53 43.29 10.02 26.79
CA LYS A 53 44.28 9.35 25.93
C LYS A 53 43.67 8.04 25.40
N ARG A 54 43.97 7.72 24.14
CA ARG A 54 43.73 6.41 23.51
C ARG A 54 44.74 5.40 24.09
N ILE A 55 44.29 4.28 24.64
CA ILE A 55 45.17 3.15 24.98
C ILE A 55 45.03 2.10 23.87
N GLN A 56 46.07 1.99 23.05
CA GLN A 56 46.35 0.77 22.28
C GLN A 56 47.24 -0.13 23.13
N CYS A 57 46.90 -1.42 23.20
CA CYS A 57 47.86 -2.47 23.50
C CYS A 57 48.02 -3.35 22.26
N SER A 58 49.28 -3.56 21.87
CA SER A 58 49.71 -4.44 20.78
C SER A 58 50.68 -5.51 21.31
N LYS A 59 51.01 -6.45 20.41
CA LYS A 59 51.94 -7.60 20.49
C LYS A 59 51.35 -8.86 21.13
N GLY A 60 51.47 -10.05 20.54
CA GLY A 60 52.05 -10.58 19.30
C GLY A 60 51.82 -12.11 19.33
N GLY A 61 51.97 -12.92 18.29
CA GLY A 61 52.34 -12.74 16.90
C GLY A 61 52.17 -14.07 16.14
N LYS A 62 52.49 -14.04 14.84
CA LYS A 62 52.80 -15.13 13.90
C LYS A 62 51.77 -16.27 13.76
N MET A 63 51.20 -16.43 12.56
CA MET A 63 51.79 -17.29 11.51
C MET A 63 50.86 -17.38 10.28
N MET A 64 51.49 -17.35 9.10
CA MET A 64 50.89 -17.46 7.77
C MET A 64 50.01 -18.70 7.59
N LYS A 65 48.96 -18.57 6.79
CA LYS A 65 48.71 -19.45 5.63
C LYS A 65 47.75 -18.77 4.65
N ARG A 66 48.28 -18.56 3.45
CA ARG A 66 47.54 -18.15 2.24
C ARG A 66 46.61 -19.29 1.86
N PHE A 67 45.32 -18.99 1.69
CA PHE A 67 44.44 -19.79 0.83
C PHE A 67 43.79 -18.84 -0.16
N ALA A 68 44.16 -19.05 -1.43
CA ALA A 68 43.49 -18.46 -2.57
C ALA A 68 42.03 -18.93 -2.57
N LEU A 69 41.09 -18.00 -2.68
CA LEU A 69 39.71 -18.31 -3.04
C LEU A 69 39.52 -17.95 -4.51
N PRO A 70 39.02 -18.89 -5.34
CA PRO A 70 38.76 -18.60 -6.73
C PRO A 70 37.52 -17.71 -6.85
N VAL A 71 37.62 -16.73 -7.75
CA VAL A 71 36.47 -16.01 -8.29
C VAL A 71 35.64 -17.03 -9.07
N VAL A 72 34.56 -17.52 -8.47
CA VAL A 72 33.48 -18.17 -9.22
C VAL A 72 32.49 -17.06 -9.57
N ALA A 73 32.64 -16.52 -10.79
CA ALA A 73 31.60 -15.73 -11.40
C ALA A 73 30.46 -16.68 -11.81
N VAL A 74 29.50 -16.90 -10.90
CA VAL A 74 28.21 -17.48 -11.27
C VAL A 74 27.36 -16.32 -11.79
N THR A 75 27.38 -16.09 -13.09
CA THR A 75 26.29 -15.39 -13.77
C THR A 75 25.06 -16.30 -13.75
N ALA A 76 24.33 -16.28 -12.64
CA ALA A 76 22.97 -16.78 -12.62
C ALA A 76 22.10 -15.75 -13.35
N ALA A 77 21.80 -16.00 -14.62
CA ALA A 77 20.61 -15.43 -15.23
C ALA A 77 19.41 -16.02 -14.48
N ALA A 78 18.99 -15.34 -13.42
CA ALA A 78 17.75 -15.65 -12.75
C ALA A 78 16.62 -15.36 -13.73
N LEU A 79 16.20 -16.37 -14.48
CA LEU A 79 14.86 -16.40 -15.04
C LEU A 79 13.92 -16.32 -13.84
N LEU A 80 13.38 -15.13 -13.58
CA LEU A 80 12.26 -14.93 -12.67
C LEU A 80 11.08 -15.69 -13.27
N VAL A 81 10.97 -16.97 -12.91
CA VAL A 81 9.78 -17.76 -13.21
C VAL A 81 8.75 -17.30 -12.18
N GLY A 82 7.82 -16.44 -12.59
CA GLY A 82 6.65 -16.13 -11.77
C GLY A 82 5.68 -17.31 -11.75
N ALA A 83 4.64 -17.23 -10.92
CA ALA A 83 3.67 -18.32 -10.82
C ALA A 83 2.83 -18.38 -12.09
N LEU A 84 2.56 -19.57 -12.63
CA LEU A 84 1.69 -19.70 -13.80
C LEU A 84 0.31 -19.06 -13.50
N ALA A 85 -0.15 -18.20 -14.39
CA ALA A 85 -1.46 -17.59 -14.27
C ALA A 85 -2.56 -18.68 -14.22
N PRO A 86 -3.63 -18.48 -13.43
CA PRO A 86 -4.75 -19.43 -13.38
C PRO A 86 -5.36 -19.66 -14.77
N ALA A 87 -5.72 -20.91 -15.07
CA ALA A 87 -6.39 -21.23 -16.33
C ALA A 87 -7.70 -20.43 -16.46
N GLY A 88 -7.85 -19.70 -17.57
CA GLY A 88 -9.02 -18.84 -17.81
C GLY A 88 -8.90 -17.42 -17.25
N ALA A 89 -7.74 -17.03 -16.69
CA ALA A 89 -7.49 -15.64 -16.32
C ALA A 89 -7.50 -14.72 -17.56
N VAL A 90 -8.10 -13.55 -17.39
CA VAL A 90 -8.05 -12.45 -18.35
C VAL A 90 -6.73 -11.72 -18.17
N VAL A 91 -5.83 -11.87 -19.14
CA VAL A 91 -4.54 -11.18 -19.14
C VAL A 91 -4.73 -9.73 -19.58
N VAL A 92 -4.38 -8.80 -18.71
CA VAL A 92 -4.47 -7.35 -18.90
C VAL A 92 -3.05 -6.82 -19.07
N TRP A 93 -2.75 -6.24 -20.23
CA TRP A 93 -1.41 -5.75 -20.55
C TRP A 93 -1.47 -4.55 -21.51
N PRO A 94 -0.37 -3.81 -21.73
CA PRO A 94 -0.40 -2.57 -22.51
C PRO A 94 -0.99 -2.68 -23.93
N GLY A 95 -0.84 -3.83 -24.60
CA GLY A 95 -1.39 -4.04 -25.94
C GLY A 95 -2.82 -4.60 -25.97
N ASP A 96 -3.35 -5.06 -24.82
CA ASP A 96 -4.75 -5.42 -24.66
C ASP A 96 -5.20 -5.20 -23.22
N MET A 97 -5.84 -4.05 -23.01
CA MET A 97 -6.25 -3.61 -21.69
C MET A 97 -7.54 -4.26 -21.19
N GLN A 98 -8.27 -5.04 -22.00
CA GLN A 98 -9.43 -5.83 -21.54
C GLN A 98 -10.47 -5.01 -20.72
N GLY A 99 -10.73 -3.76 -21.12
CA GLY A 99 -11.66 -2.86 -20.43
C GLY A 99 -11.10 -2.20 -19.17
N TRP A 100 -9.82 -2.37 -18.88
CA TRP A 100 -9.09 -1.61 -17.85
C TRP A 100 -8.53 -0.31 -18.42
N VAL A 101 -8.43 0.70 -17.56
CA VAL A 101 -7.81 1.99 -17.84
C VAL A 101 -7.03 2.44 -16.61
N PHE A 102 -5.98 3.23 -16.80
CA PHE A 102 -5.26 3.84 -15.68
C PHE A 102 -5.17 5.34 -15.84
N ALA A 103 -5.07 6.03 -14.72
CA ALA A 103 -4.94 7.48 -14.68
C ALA A 103 -4.08 7.88 -13.49
N THR A 104 -3.44 9.04 -13.61
CA THR A 104 -2.67 9.64 -12.53
C THR A 104 -3.19 11.04 -12.21
N ARG A 105 -3.13 11.42 -10.94
CA ARG A 105 -3.34 12.81 -10.51
C ARG A 105 -2.01 13.36 -10.03
N GLN A 106 -1.62 14.50 -10.58
CA GLN A 106 -0.36 15.15 -10.30
C GLN A 106 -0.29 15.66 -8.84
N GLY A 107 0.72 15.19 -8.09
CA GLY A 107 1.41 16.01 -7.09
C GLY A 107 2.56 16.77 -7.75
N THR A 108 3.21 17.70 -7.06
CA THR A 108 4.16 18.71 -7.62
C THR A 108 4.99 18.24 -8.85
N SER A 109 5.19 19.13 -9.85
CA SER A 109 5.84 18.82 -11.14
C SER A 109 7.24 18.19 -11.05
N SER A 110 7.91 18.28 -9.90
CA SER A 110 9.22 17.68 -9.62
C SER A 110 9.17 16.18 -9.33
N THR A 111 8.03 15.60 -8.95
CA THR A 111 7.91 14.17 -8.62
C THR A 111 6.58 13.59 -9.12
N PRO A 112 6.43 13.40 -10.46
CA PRO A 112 5.20 12.87 -11.01
C PRO A 112 4.95 11.43 -10.52
N PRO A 113 3.69 11.04 -10.27
CA PRO A 113 3.35 9.66 -9.98
C PRO A 113 3.61 8.75 -11.20
N THR A 114 3.86 7.47 -10.94
CA THR A 114 4.12 6.44 -11.97
C THR A 114 2.98 5.42 -12.02
N ALA A 115 2.56 5.07 -13.23
CA ALA A 115 1.51 4.09 -13.51
C ALA A 115 1.92 3.30 -14.76
N GLN A 116 2.34 2.04 -14.62
CA GLN A 116 2.88 1.26 -15.73
C GLN A 116 2.86 -0.25 -15.45
N PHE A 117 2.76 -1.05 -16.51
CA PHE A 117 3.01 -2.49 -16.44
C PHE A 117 4.52 -2.77 -16.52
N VAL A 118 5.00 -3.68 -15.70
CA VAL A 118 6.43 -4.04 -15.58
C VAL A 118 6.57 -5.53 -15.31
N ASN A 119 7.77 -6.08 -15.52
CA ASN A 119 8.14 -7.34 -14.87
C ASN A 119 7.98 -7.15 -13.36
N GLY A 120 7.22 -8.03 -12.72
CA GLY A 120 6.90 -7.88 -11.31
C GLY A 120 8.10 -8.16 -10.41
N PRO A 121 8.13 -7.56 -9.21
CA PRO A 121 9.17 -7.85 -8.23
C PRO A 121 9.03 -9.28 -7.68
N ALA A 122 10.16 -9.93 -7.41
CA ALA A 122 10.21 -11.30 -6.91
C ALA A 122 9.38 -12.28 -7.77
N THR A 123 8.91 -13.39 -7.20
CA THR A 123 7.97 -14.30 -7.86
C THR A 123 6.56 -13.71 -7.74
N THR A 124 5.98 -13.33 -8.86
CA THR A 124 4.62 -12.76 -8.92
C THR A 124 3.55 -13.83 -8.65
N PRO A 125 2.40 -13.44 -8.07
CA PRO A 125 1.25 -14.32 -7.83
C PRO A 125 0.66 -14.95 -9.10
N ALA A 126 0.73 -14.26 -10.24
CA ALA A 126 0.40 -14.76 -11.55
C ALA A 126 1.39 -14.22 -12.60
N GLY A 127 1.54 -14.97 -13.68
CA GLY A 127 2.48 -14.75 -14.76
C GLY A 127 3.87 -14.29 -14.29
N SER A 128 4.40 -13.22 -14.88
CA SER A 128 5.71 -12.63 -14.56
C SER A 128 5.67 -11.11 -14.37
N GLY A 129 4.49 -10.51 -14.58
CA GLY A 129 4.26 -9.09 -14.61
C GLY A 129 3.57 -8.57 -13.36
N SER A 130 3.42 -7.24 -13.32
CA SER A 130 2.52 -6.56 -12.39
C SER A 130 2.26 -5.14 -12.87
N PHE A 131 1.27 -4.49 -12.28
CA PHE A 131 1.08 -3.05 -12.46
C PHE A 131 1.74 -2.27 -11.32
N GLN A 132 2.73 -1.45 -11.66
CA GLN A 132 3.44 -0.56 -10.73
C GLN A 132 2.67 0.75 -10.52
N MET A 133 2.51 1.11 -9.25
CA MET A 133 1.89 2.34 -8.79
C MET A 133 2.87 3.07 -7.87
N ARG A 134 3.36 4.24 -8.28
CA ARG A 134 4.24 5.07 -7.45
C ARG A 134 3.66 6.45 -7.24
N THR A 135 3.63 6.91 -5.99
CA THR A 135 3.33 8.31 -5.67
C THR A 135 4.59 9.03 -5.23
N GLY A 136 4.75 10.28 -5.66
CA GLY A 136 5.74 11.20 -5.09
C GLY A 136 5.28 11.76 -3.74
N TYR A 137 6.17 12.50 -3.08
CA TYR A 137 5.80 13.28 -1.90
C TYR A 137 4.76 14.35 -2.28
N SER A 138 3.70 14.47 -1.47
CA SER A 138 2.67 15.50 -1.66
C SER A 138 1.88 15.69 -0.37
N ASP A 139 1.97 16.84 0.27
CA ASP A 139 1.27 17.19 1.52
C ASP A 139 0.23 18.30 1.36
N THR A 140 -0.02 18.71 0.11
CA THR A 140 -0.99 19.74 -0.28
C THR A 140 -1.90 19.23 -1.38
N ASN A 141 -3.10 19.81 -1.48
CA ASN A 141 -4.05 19.49 -2.55
C ASN A 141 -3.66 20.23 -3.85
N PRO A 142 -3.81 19.61 -5.03
CA PRO A 142 -4.17 18.20 -5.25
C PRO A 142 -3.03 17.24 -4.90
N ILE A 143 -3.37 16.12 -4.22
CA ILE A 143 -2.39 15.09 -3.85
C ILE A 143 -2.10 14.13 -5.01
N SER A 144 -0.88 13.59 -5.06
CA SER A 144 -0.47 12.50 -5.96
C SER A 144 -1.39 11.28 -5.84
N LYS A 145 -1.89 10.79 -6.98
CA LYS A 145 -2.68 9.54 -7.04
C LYS A 145 -2.36 8.73 -8.28
N VAL A 146 -2.55 7.42 -8.17
CA VAL A 146 -2.53 6.48 -9.28
C VAL A 146 -3.77 5.61 -9.18
N TYR A 147 -4.43 5.37 -10.31
CA TYR A 147 -5.61 4.53 -10.45
C TYR A 147 -5.38 3.53 -11.58
N LEU A 148 -5.82 2.30 -11.39
CA LEU A 148 -6.02 1.28 -12.42
C LEU A 148 -7.43 0.73 -12.20
N GLY A 149 -8.35 0.89 -13.14
CA GLY A 149 -9.74 0.53 -12.92
C GLY A 149 -10.48 0.04 -14.15
N THR A 150 -11.67 -0.52 -13.92
CA THR A 150 -12.53 -1.13 -14.93
C THR A 150 -14.01 -0.91 -14.63
N ASN A 151 -14.84 -0.91 -15.69
CA ASN A 151 -16.30 -0.93 -15.62
C ASN A 151 -16.90 -2.30 -15.96
N ASN A 152 -16.09 -3.35 -16.12
CA ASN A 152 -16.55 -4.70 -16.49
C ASN A 152 -17.61 -5.28 -15.55
N HIS A 153 -17.70 -4.77 -14.31
CA HIS A 153 -18.69 -5.20 -13.30
C HIS A 153 -19.69 -4.10 -12.92
N SER A 154 -19.77 -3.00 -13.69
CA SER A 154 -20.79 -1.98 -13.47
C SER A 154 -22.20 -2.57 -13.58
N GLY A 155 -23.10 -2.15 -12.68
CA GLY A 155 -24.45 -2.67 -12.54
C GLY A 155 -24.59 -3.94 -11.67
N VAL A 156 -23.48 -4.58 -11.29
CA VAL A 156 -23.51 -5.74 -10.39
C VAL A 156 -23.85 -5.28 -8.97
N ALA A 157 -24.84 -5.93 -8.36
CA ALA A 157 -25.20 -5.70 -6.96
C ALA A 157 -24.09 -6.18 -6.03
N LEU A 158 -23.78 -5.41 -4.98
CA LEU A 158 -22.71 -5.77 -4.04
C LEU A 158 -22.99 -7.12 -3.36
N SER A 159 -24.26 -7.46 -3.12
CA SER A 159 -24.68 -8.73 -2.54
C SER A 159 -24.44 -9.95 -3.43
N ARG A 160 -24.20 -9.76 -4.75
CA ARG A 160 -23.86 -10.82 -5.69
C ARG A 160 -22.36 -11.13 -5.74
N ILE A 161 -21.52 -10.31 -5.11
CA ILE A 161 -20.08 -10.57 -5.01
C ILE A 161 -19.86 -11.67 -3.97
N THR A 162 -19.36 -12.82 -4.42
CA THR A 162 -19.16 -14.04 -3.63
C THR A 162 -17.70 -14.31 -3.26
N SER A 163 -16.75 -13.77 -4.01
CA SER A 163 -15.33 -13.74 -3.65
C SER A 163 -14.73 -12.41 -4.09
N PHE A 164 -13.77 -11.88 -3.35
CA PHE A 164 -13.08 -10.66 -3.76
C PHE A 164 -11.69 -10.58 -3.15
N LYS A 165 -10.67 -10.73 -3.99
CA LYS A 165 -9.27 -10.81 -3.55
C LYS A 165 -8.35 -10.10 -4.52
N TYR A 166 -7.19 -9.70 -4.03
CA TYR A 166 -6.11 -9.19 -4.88
C TYR A 166 -4.76 -9.29 -4.18
N TYR A 167 -3.69 -9.23 -4.96
CA TYR A 167 -2.34 -9.29 -4.44
C TYR A 167 -1.62 -7.95 -4.57
N THR A 168 -0.87 -7.58 -3.54
CA THR A 168 -0.01 -6.40 -3.60
C THR A 168 1.39 -6.68 -3.11
N TYR A 169 2.34 -5.92 -3.63
CA TYR A 169 3.71 -5.84 -3.13
C TYR A 169 4.05 -4.39 -2.83
N VAL A 170 4.64 -4.10 -1.68
CA VAL A 170 5.14 -2.75 -1.37
C VAL A 170 6.66 -2.81 -1.23
N ALA A 171 7.36 -2.17 -2.15
CA ALA A 171 8.82 -2.12 -2.15
C ALA A 171 9.34 -1.12 -1.11
N ASN A 172 8.75 0.07 -1.06
CA ASN A 172 9.10 1.11 -0.10
C ASN A 172 7.93 2.06 0.18
N ARG A 173 8.04 2.71 1.34
CA ARG A 173 7.17 3.78 1.80
C ARG A 173 7.96 4.69 2.74
N ASP A 174 7.77 6.00 2.64
CA ASP A 174 8.46 6.96 3.53
C ASP A 174 7.83 7.00 4.94
N TYR A 175 6.57 6.61 5.06
CA TYR A 175 5.82 6.68 6.31
C TYR A 175 5.36 5.30 6.77
N THR A 176 5.43 5.06 8.08
CA THR A 176 5.03 3.78 8.69
C THR A 176 3.56 3.45 8.42
N ASP A 177 2.72 4.47 8.29
CA ASP A 177 1.28 4.46 8.04
C ASP A 177 0.89 4.62 6.57
N GLY A 178 1.87 4.60 5.63
CA GLY A 178 1.60 4.43 4.19
C GLY A 178 0.62 3.27 3.97
N GLN A 179 -0.13 3.23 2.88
CA GLN A 179 -1.02 2.10 2.54
C GLN A 179 -0.49 1.42 1.28
N PRO A 180 -0.71 0.11 1.09
CA PRO A 180 -0.42 -0.51 -0.19
C PRO A 180 -1.45 -0.02 -1.22
N PRO A 181 -1.37 -0.45 -2.50
CA PRO A 181 -2.53 -0.35 -3.39
C PRO A 181 -3.82 -0.79 -2.69
N MET A 182 -4.83 0.07 -2.69
CA MET A 182 -6.15 -0.12 -2.08
C MET A 182 -7.18 -0.38 -3.17
N ILE A 183 -8.30 -1.04 -2.83
CA ILE A 183 -9.46 -1.10 -3.71
C ILE A 183 -10.39 0.09 -3.43
N GLU A 184 -10.81 0.77 -4.49
CA GLU A 184 -11.90 1.74 -4.50
C GLU A 184 -13.09 1.18 -5.29
N LEU A 185 -14.27 1.21 -4.65
CA LEU A 185 -15.55 0.95 -5.31
C LEU A 185 -16.35 2.24 -5.38
N ILE A 186 -16.94 2.49 -6.55
CA ILE A 186 -18.04 3.44 -6.70
C ILE A 186 -19.32 2.67 -6.88
N THR A 187 -20.33 3.05 -6.11
CA THR A 187 -21.66 2.44 -6.14
C THR A 187 -22.73 3.51 -6.22
N ASP A 188 -23.95 3.13 -6.58
CA ASP A 188 -25.13 3.93 -6.21
C ASP A 188 -25.42 3.79 -4.70
N SER A 189 -26.50 4.41 -4.21
CA SER A 189 -26.89 4.29 -2.80
C SER A 189 -27.75 3.06 -2.50
N GLY A 190 -28.14 2.29 -3.53
CA GLY A 190 -29.15 1.24 -3.49
C GLY A 190 -30.60 1.73 -3.39
N SER A 191 -30.82 3.03 -3.26
CA SER A 191 -32.14 3.66 -3.13
C SER A 191 -32.32 4.91 -3.98
N SER A 192 -31.23 5.47 -4.50
CA SER A 192 -31.18 6.66 -5.34
C SER A 192 -29.94 6.60 -6.23
N ALA A 193 -29.86 7.51 -7.20
CA ALA A 193 -28.67 7.68 -8.04
C ALA A 193 -27.46 8.29 -7.29
N GLN A 194 -27.60 8.61 -5.99
CA GLN A 194 -26.51 9.19 -5.23
C GLN A 194 -25.34 8.21 -5.12
N GLN A 195 -24.18 8.61 -5.64
CA GLN A 195 -23.01 7.76 -5.61
C GLN A 195 -22.39 7.66 -4.20
N ARG A 196 -21.84 6.49 -3.90
CA ARG A 196 -21.06 6.18 -2.71
C ARG A 196 -19.68 5.72 -3.13
N ARG A 197 -18.69 5.98 -2.28
CA ARG A 197 -17.31 5.62 -2.51
C ARG A 197 -16.77 4.85 -1.33
N PHE A 198 -16.38 3.61 -1.57
CA PHE A 198 -15.83 2.73 -0.55
C PHE A 198 -14.37 2.45 -0.84
N TRP A 199 -13.52 2.60 0.17
CA TRP A 199 -12.14 2.15 0.10
C TRP A 199 -11.93 0.96 1.00
N PHE A 200 -11.33 -0.09 0.46
CA PHE A 200 -10.75 -1.14 1.27
C PHE A 200 -9.37 -0.69 1.74
N LEU A 201 -9.10 -0.83 3.03
CA LEU A 201 -7.83 -0.51 3.66
C LEU A 201 -7.16 -1.82 4.08
N PRO A 202 -6.22 -2.33 3.27
CA PRO A 202 -5.54 -3.59 3.56
C PRO A 202 -4.88 -3.65 4.93
N TRP A 203 -4.35 -2.52 5.41
CA TRP A 203 -3.63 -2.46 6.70
C TRP A 203 -4.52 -2.04 7.86
N GLY A 204 -5.85 -2.05 7.67
CA GLY A 204 -6.78 -1.48 8.64
C GLY A 204 -6.62 0.05 8.75
N PRO A 205 -7.02 0.67 9.88
CA PRO A 205 -7.01 2.12 10.04
C PRO A 205 -5.62 2.73 10.06
N ASN A 206 -4.66 2.02 10.64
CA ASN A 206 -3.32 2.52 10.94
C ASN A 206 -2.31 1.46 10.49
N GLY A 207 -1.40 1.84 9.58
CA GLY A 207 -0.51 0.94 8.83
C GLY A 207 0.56 0.16 9.62
N THR A 208 0.38 -0.05 10.92
CA THR A 208 1.44 -0.56 11.82
C THR A 208 1.37 -2.05 12.15
N GLN A 209 0.34 -2.83 11.75
CA GLN A 209 0.20 -4.17 12.35
C GLN A 209 0.38 -5.41 11.46
N ASN A 210 0.37 -5.38 10.12
CA ASN A 210 0.30 -6.66 9.39
C ASN A 210 1.10 -6.78 8.07
N VAL A 211 1.98 -5.83 7.70
CA VAL A 211 2.57 -5.85 6.34
C VAL A 211 4.07 -5.84 6.26
N GLN A 212 4.54 -6.80 5.48
CA GLN A 212 5.91 -7.08 5.13
C GLN A 212 6.23 -6.31 3.84
N LEU A 213 7.17 -5.39 3.95
CA LEU A 213 7.78 -4.80 2.76
C LEU A 213 8.51 -5.90 1.99
N ASN A 214 8.54 -5.75 0.68
CA ASN A 214 9.22 -6.64 -0.25
C ASN A 214 8.69 -8.07 -0.31
N VAL A 215 7.41 -8.27 0.04
CA VAL A 215 6.71 -9.56 -0.01
C VAL A 215 5.36 -9.37 -0.68
N TRP A 216 4.97 -10.30 -1.56
CA TRP A 216 3.62 -10.36 -2.11
C TRP A 216 2.64 -10.82 -1.05
N GLN A 217 1.52 -10.11 -0.92
CA GLN A 217 0.49 -10.43 0.05
C GLN A 217 -0.89 -10.47 -0.61
N GLU A 218 -1.64 -11.53 -0.32
CA GLU A 218 -3.07 -11.63 -0.66
C GLU A 218 -3.89 -10.80 0.32
N TRP A 219 -4.90 -10.12 -0.20
CA TRP A 219 -5.93 -9.45 0.56
C TRP A 219 -7.29 -10.04 0.23
N ASP A 220 -7.93 -10.63 1.23
CA ASP A 220 -9.34 -11.01 1.16
C ASP A 220 -10.22 -9.84 1.62
N LEU A 221 -10.89 -9.20 0.65
CA LEU A 221 -11.75 -8.05 0.88
C LEU A 221 -13.05 -8.39 1.60
N MET A 222 -13.43 -9.67 1.60
CA MET A 222 -14.63 -10.19 2.24
C MET A 222 -14.36 -10.76 3.63
N SER A 223 -13.10 -10.76 4.07
CA SER A 223 -12.69 -11.21 5.40
C SER A 223 -13.48 -10.52 6.52
N ALA A 224 -13.80 -11.28 7.56
CA ALA A 224 -14.43 -10.75 8.77
C ALA A 224 -13.62 -9.63 9.43
N ASN A 225 -12.29 -9.65 9.24
CA ASN A 225 -11.33 -8.65 9.72
C ASN A 225 -11.00 -7.56 8.67
N GLY A 226 -11.60 -7.64 7.48
CA GLY A 226 -11.42 -6.65 6.42
C GLY A 226 -11.98 -5.29 6.84
N ARG A 227 -11.38 -4.21 6.31
CA ARG A 227 -11.80 -2.85 6.64
C ARG A 227 -12.16 -2.05 5.39
N TRP A 228 -13.44 -1.78 5.25
CA TRP A 228 -14.03 -0.89 4.27
C TRP A 228 -14.42 0.42 4.94
N GLU A 229 -14.20 1.53 4.24
CA GLU A 229 -14.62 2.86 4.68
C GLU A 229 -15.41 3.57 3.59
N LEU A 230 -16.56 4.12 3.96
CA LEU A 230 -17.25 5.14 3.17
C LEU A 230 -16.48 6.46 3.29
N VAL A 231 -16.06 6.98 2.15
CA VAL A 231 -15.26 8.22 2.07
C VAL A 231 -16.12 9.39 1.62
N GLY A 232 -15.81 10.61 2.10
CA GLY A 232 -16.57 11.82 1.77
C GLY A 232 -17.94 11.86 2.46
N THR A 233 -18.01 11.45 3.72
CA THR A 233 -19.24 11.40 4.52
C THR A 233 -19.05 12.08 5.86
N SER A 234 -20.13 12.66 6.40
CA SER A 234 -20.22 13.17 7.77
C SER A 234 -20.77 12.14 8.77
N SER A 235 -21.17 10.95 8.30
CA SER A 235 -21.64 9.87 9.15
C SER A 235 -20.53 9.39 10.09
N THR A 236 -20.86 9.18 11.36
CA THR A 236 -19.97 8.50 12.33
C THR A 236 -19.96 6.98 12.14
N ASN A 237 -20.99 6.43 11.50
CA ASN A 237 -21.05 5.03 11.05
C ASN A 237 -20.61 4.96 9.58
N TYR A 238 -19.30 4.93 9.35
CA TYR A 238 -18.70 5.01 8.02
C TYR A 238 -17.72 3.88 7.71
N PHE A 239 -17.54 2.90 8.59
CA PHE A 239 -16.61 1.80 8.35
C PHE A 239 -17.12 0.47 8.90
N GLY A 240 -16.60 -0.62 8.35
CA GLY A 240 -16.86 -1.98 8.79
C GLY A 240 -16.21 -3.00 7.85
N ASN A 241 -16.56 -4.28 7.97
CA ASN A 241 -16.14 -5.30 7.01
C ASN A 241 -17.11 -5.39 5.82
N TRP A 242 -16.94 -6.39 4.95
CA TRP A 242 -17.83 -6.56 3.79
C TRP A 242 -19.29 -6.77 4.17
N SER A 243 -19.57 -7.52 5.24
CA SER A 243 -20.93 -7.70 5.79
C SER A 243 -21.57 -6.37 6.17
N TRP A 244 -20.80 -5.44 6.74
CA TRP A 244 -21.27 -4.07 6.98
C TRP A 244 -21.59 -3.32 5.69
N VAL A 245 -20.76 -3.43 4.64
CA VAL A 245 -21.01 -2.77 3.35
C VAL A 245 -22.33 -3.26 2.76
N VAL A 246 -22.50 -4.57 2.60
CA VAL A 246 -23.71 -5.15 1.98
C VAL A 246 -24.93 -5.05 2.88
N GLY A 247 -24.77 -5.06 4.20
CA GLY A 247 -25.89 -4.90 5.14
C GLY A 247 -26.41 -3.46 5.16
N ARG A 248 -25.51 -2.47 5.17
CA ARG A 248 -25.87 -1.05 5.20
C ARG A 248 -26.36 -0.54 3.84
N TYR A 249 -25.85 -1.10 2.75
CA TYR A 249 -26.16 -0.71 1.38
C TYR A 249 -26.67 -1.90 0.57
N SER A 250 -27.71 -2.57 1.08
CA SER A 250 -28.23 -3.85 0.55
C SER A 250 -28.75 -3.81 -0.87
N GLY A 251 -29.21 -2.65 -1.34
CA GLY A 251 -29.62 -2.44 -2.74
C GLY A 251 -28.50 -1.95 -3.66
N ALA A 252 -27.31 -1.67 -3.13
CA ALA A 252 -26.30 -0.94 -3.89
C ALA A 252 -25.66 -1.78 -4.99
N LYS A 253 -25.37 -1.10 -6.10
CA LYS A 253 -24.70 -1.67 -7.26
C LYS A 253 -23.45 -0.90 -7.59
N LEU A 254 -22.44 -1.60 -8.11
CA LEU A 254 -21.30 -0.95 -8.74
C LEU A 254 -21.80 0.03 -9.80
N ALA A 255 -21.34 1.27 -9.76
CA ALA A 255 -21.81 2.34 -10.62
C ALA A 255 -20.63 3.02 -11.28
N THR A 256 -20.74 3.22 -12.60
CA THR A 256 -19.77 4.01 -13.35
C THR A 256 -19.82 5.47 -12.87
N PRO A 257 -18.72 6.01 -12.30
CA PRO A 257 -18.68 7.40 -11.87
C PRO A 257 -18.55 8.36 -13.05
N TYR A 258 -18.76 9.64 -12.75
CA TYR A 258 -18.20 10.69 -13.59
C TYR A 258 -16.66 10.74 -13.37
N VAL A 259 -15.89 11.15 -14.37
CA VAL A 259 -14.43 11.30 -14.19
C VAL A 259 -14.16 12.59 -13.40
N GLY A 260 -13.46 12.51 -12.26
CA GLY A 260 -12.93 13.71 -11.57
C GLY A 260 -12.66 13.57 -10.07
N ASP A 261 -11.43 13.88 -9.63
CA ASP A 261 -11.09 13.88 -8.20
C ASP A 261 -11.77 14.99 -7.38
N TYR A 262 -11.81 14.80 -6.05
CA TYR A 262 -12.31 15.78 -5.06
C TYR A 262 -11.96 17.24 -5.43
N VAL A 263 -13.00 18.02 -5.75
CA VAL A 263 -13.01 19.48 -5.74
C VAL A 263 -14.21 19.93 -4.89
N ASP A 264 -13.96 20.91 -4.02
CA ASP A 264 -14.81 21.43 -2.93
C ASP A 264 -16.15 22.08 -3.42
N PRO A 265 -17.16 22.28 -2.54
CA PRO A 265 -18.60 22.09 -2.78
C PRO A 265 -19.35 23.33 -3.29
N LEU A 266 -18.69 24.30 -3.91
CA LEU A 266 -19.35 25.57 -4.26
C LEU A 266 -19.73 25.74 -5.73
N VAL A 267 -19.49 24.77 -6.62
CA VAL A 267 -20.05 24.94 -7.98
C VAL A 267 -20.45 23.71 -8.78
N ASN A 268 -19.90 22.50 -8.58
CA ASN A 268 -20.39 21.30 -9.29
C ASN A 268 -19.77 20.04 -8.64
N LEU A 269 -20.60 19.10 -8.20
CA LEU A 269 -20.15 17.82 -7.66
C LEU A 269 -19.35 17.04 -8.72
N GLN A 270 -18.02 16.98 -8.59
CA GLN A 270 -17.19 16.05 -9.37
C GLN A 270 -17.04 14.75 -8.58
N LEU A 271 -17.87 13.76 -8.93
CA LEU A 271 -17.89 12.46 -8.30
C LEU A 271 -16.95 11.49 -9.02
N ALA A 272 -15.72 11.39 -8.48
CA ALA A 272 -14.91 10.17 -8.31
C ALA A 272 -13.72 9.89 -9.25
N ASN A 273 -13.09 8.72 -9.09
CA ASN A 273 -11.72 8.44 -9.57
C ASN A 273 -11.42 8.94 -11.00
N GLN A 274 -10.13 9.20 -11.23
CA GLN A 274 -9.64 9.72 -12.51
C GLN A 274 -9.81 8.74 -13.67
N THR A 275 -10.09 7.47 -13.39
CA THR A 275 -10.34 6.45 -14.41
C THR A 275 -11.79 6.44 -14.90
N GLY A 276 -12.75 7.03 -14.17
CA GLY A 276 -14.17 6.95 -14.53
C GLY A 276 -14.73 5.54 -14.37
N THR A 277 -14.22 4.77 -13.41
CA THR A 277 -14.48 3.33 -13.28
C THR A 277 -15.11 2.94 -11.94
N SER A 278 -16.02 1.98 -11.98
CA SER A 278 -16.75 1.50 -10.79
C SER A 278 -15.88 0.71 -9.82
N LEU A 279 -14.86 0.02 -10.33
CA LEU A 279 -13.86 -0.72 -9.57
C LEU A 279 -12.48 -0.21 -9.95
N SER A 280 -11.67 0.16 -8.96
CA SER A 280 -10.28 0.56 -9.20
C SER A 280 -9.35 0.06 -8.10
N VAL A 281 -8.16 -0.38 -8.49
CA VAL A 281 -6.99 -0.39 -7.61
C VAL A 281 -6.43 1.03 -7.59
N LYS A 282 -6.01 1.53 -6.42
CA LYS A 282 -5.49 2.90 -6.27
C LYS A 282 -4.39 3.02 -5.22
N ILE A 283 -3.48 3.97 -5.43
CA ILE A 283 -2.66 4.58 -4.37
C ILE A 283 -2.95 6.08 -4.38
N GLY A 284 -3.02 6.71 -3.21
CA GLY A 284 -3.34 8.14 -3.08
C GLY A 284 -4.43 8.41 -2.04
N ALA A 285 -4.34 9.48 -1.27
CA ALA A 285 -5.39 9.91 -0.34
C ALA A 285 -6.46 10.72 -1.06
N GLY A 286 -7.55 11.06 -0.35
CA GLY A 286 -8.62 11.87 -0.92
C GLY A 286 -8.21 13.33 -0.99
N GLN A 287 -7.65 13.78 0.13
CA GLN A 287 -7.16 15.11 0.42
C GLN A 287 -5.86 14.99 1.23
N ALA A 288 -5.10 16.09 1.29
CA ALA A 288 -3.89 16.15 2.12
C ALA A 288 -4.18 15.94 3.62
N ALA A 289 -5.27 16.54 4.12
CA ALA A 289 -5.69 16.42 5.51
C ALA A 289 -7.18 16.10 5.61
N ASP A 290 -7.58 15.43 6.67
CA ASP A 290 -8.97 15.11 7.01
C ASP A 290 -9.11 15.12 8.53
N SER A 291 -10.25 15.57 9.06
CA SER A 291 -10.47 15.65 10.51
C SER A 291 -10.40 14.30 11.22
N ARG A 292 -10.60 13.19 10.50
CA ARG A 292 -10.55 11.81 11.02
C ARG A 292 -9.14 11.24 11.04
N TYR A 293 -8.29 11.60 10.06
CA TYR A 293 -6.96 11.00 9.88
C TYR A 293 -5.81 11.98 10.17
N GLY A 294 -6.09 13.27 10.38
CA GLY A 294 -5.07 14.30 10.48
C GLY A 294 -4.32 14.47 9.16
N ALA A 295 -3.01 14.27 9.18
CA ALA A 295 -2.11 14.33 8.03
C ALA A 295 -2.30 13.12 7.08
N TRP A 296 -3.47 13.04 6.46
CA TRP A 296 -3.90 11.90 5.66
C TRP A 296 -2.97 11.60 4.47
N TRP A 297 -2.27 12.60 3.96
CA TRP A 297 -1.28 12.44 2.90
C TRP A 297 -0.19 11.39 3.20
N ARG A 298 0.14 11.16 4.49
CA ARG A 298 1.13 10.15 4.91
C ARG A 298 0.75 8.73 4.52
N THR A 299 -0.54 8.43 4.43
CA THR A 299 -1.02 7.08 4.08
C THR A 299 -0.84 6.77 2.60
N SER A 300 -0.36 7.71 1.81
CA SER A 300 -0.56 7.64 0.36
C SER A 300 0.50 8.32 -0.50
N SER A 301 1.42 9.04 0.11
CA SER A 301 2.55 9.71 -0.56
C SER A 301 3.83 8.91 -0.42
N SER A 302 4.73 9.07 -1.40
CA SER A 302 6.04 8.40 -1.41
C SER A 302 5.96 6.89 -1.21
N ILE A 303 5.04 6.23 -1.91
CA ILE A 303 4.89 4.77 -1.86
C ILE A 303 5.21 4.22 -3.24
N ASN A 304 5.99 3.13 -3.27
CA ASN A 304 6.20 2.32 -4.46
C ASN A 304 5.53 0.96 -4.24
N GLY A 305 4.33 0.81 -4.79
CA GLY A 305 3.51 -0.39 -4.70
C GLY A 305 3.27 -1.04 -6.05
N PHE A 306 2.93 -2.31 -6.01
CA PHE A 306 2.60 -3.10 -7.19
C PHE A 306 1.32 -3.88 -6.89
N VAL A 307 0.50 -4.08 -7.90
CA VAL A 307 -0.66 -4.96 -7.86
C VAL A 307 -0.50 -6.03 -8.92
N ASP A 308 -0.86 -7.24 -8.54
CA ASP A 308 -1.00 -8.37 -9.43
C ASP A 308 -2.23 -9.18 -9.01
N LEU A 309 -2.73 -10.03 -9.91
CA LEU A 309 -3.82 -10.99 -9.72
C LEU A 309 -5.01 -10.46 -8.91
N LEU A 310 -6.05 -9.98 -9.59
CA LEU A 310 -7.32 -9.58 -8.97
C LEU A 310 -8.41 -10.62 -9.27
N VAL A 311 -9.10 -11.07 -8.24
CA VAL A 311 -10.21 -12.02 -8.34
C VAL A 311 -11.49 -11.38 -7.82
N ILE A 312 -12.55 -11.43 -8.62
CA ILE A 312 -13.90 -11.06 -8.18
C ILE A 312 -14.88 -12.15 -8.62
N GLY A 313 -15.52 -12.80 -7.66
CA GLY A 313 -16.56 -13.80 -7.88
C GLY A 313 -17.93 -13.17 -7.91
N ILE A 314 -18.72 -13.39 -8.96
CA ILE A 314 -20.12 -12.95 -9.07
C ILE A 314 -21.02 -14.18 -9.19
N ASP A 315 -21.99 -14.31 -8.28
CA ASP A 315 -22.90 -15.47 -8.20
C ASP A 315 -22.17 -16.83 -8.26
N GLY A 316 -20.98 -16.90 -7.64
CA GLY A 316 -20.16 -18.10 -7.62
C GLY A 316 -19.25 -18.31 -8.84
N VAL A 317 -19.25 -17.41 -9.82
CA VAL A 317 -18.33 -17.44 -10.97
C VAL A 317 -17.17 -16.49 -10.75
N GLU A 318 -15.93 -16.99 -10.76
CA GLU A 318 -14.73 -16.18 -10.60
C GLU A 318 -14.29 -15.50 -11.89
N TYR A 319 -14.11 -14.18 -11.82
CA TYR A 319 -13.42 -13.39 -12.84
C TYR A 319 -12.03 -13.08 -12.31
N VAL A 320 -11.02 -13.58 -13.02
CA VAL A 320 -9.61 -13.47 -12.63
C VAL A 320 -8.90 -12.56 -13.63
N TYR A 321 -8.25 -11.51 -13.13
CA TYR A 321 -7.46 -10.57 -13.91
C TYR A 321 -5.98 -10.70 -13.54
N ASP A 322 -5.16 -10.93 -14.55
CA ASP A 322 -3.72 -11.10 -14.44
C ASP A 322 -3.02 -9.89 -15.09
N PHE A 323 -2.14 -9.19 -14.36
CA PHE A 323 -1.59 -7.90 -14.80
C PHE A 323 -0.18 -8.07 -15.34
N GLU A 324 -0.05 -8.02 -16.67
CA GLU A 324 1.16 -8.44 -17.34
C GLU A 324 1.82 -7.34 -18.17
N VAL A 325 3.14 -7.44 -18.37
CA VAL A 325 3.85 -6.58 -19.32
C VAL A 325 3.65 -7.06 -20.76
N VAL A 326 3.58 -8.38 -20.94
CA VAL A 326 3.26 -9.06 -22.19
C VAL A 326 2.53 -10.36 -21.87
N PRO A 327 1.66 -10.88 -22.75
CA PRO A 327 1.03 -12.17 -22.52
C PRO A 327 2.06 -13.30 -22.48
N GLU A 328 1.96 -14.19 -21.50
CA GLU A 328 2.80 -15.38 -21.48
C GLU A 328 2.49 -16.31 -22.67
N PRO A 329 3.46 -17.12 -23.15
CA PRO A 329 3.24 -18.05 -24.27
C PRO A 329 2.06 -19.02 -24.06
N ALA A 330 1.80 -19.42 -22.81
CA ALA A 330 0.65 -20.25 -22.46
C ALA A 330 -0.69 -19.51 -22.67
N SER A 331 -0.75 -18.23 -22.29
CA SER A 331 -1.91 -17.36 -22.49
C SER A 331 -2.16 -17.05 -23.98
N LEU A 332 -1.09 -16.89 -24.77
CA LEU A 332 -1.19 -16.77 -26.23
C LEU A 332 -1.78 -18.03 -26.89
N THR A 333 -1.43 -19.21 -26.36
CA THR A 333 -1.97 -20.48 -26.87
C THR A 333 -3.47 -20.58 -26.58
N ALA A 334 -3.93 -20.19 -25.39
CA ALA A 334 -5.35 -20.12 -25.06
C ALA A 334 -6.11 -19.11 -25.95
N LEU A 335 -5.52 -17.94 -26.22
CA LEU A 335 -6.09 -16.93 -27.12
C LEU A 335 -6.22 -17.45 -28.56
N ALA A 336 -5.19 -18.12 -29.06
CA ALA A 336 -5.18 -18.72 -30.40
C ALA A 336 -6.23 -19.83 -30.54
N LEU A 337 -6.42 -20.64 -29.50
CA LEU A 337 -7.45 -21.69 -29.48
C LEU A 337 -8.88 -21.10 -29.40
N GLY A 338 -9.07 -20.00 -28.66
CA GLY A 338 -10.34 -19.26 -28.60
C GLY A 338 -10.75 -18.66 -29.95
N LEU A 339 -9.81 -18.03 -30.66
CA LEU A 339 -10.04 -17.51 -32.02
C LEU A 339 -10.31 -18.63 -33.04
N GLY A 340 -9.65 -19.79 -32.90
CA GLY A 340 -9.89 -20.98 -33.72
C GLY A 340 -11.31 -21.55 -33.56
N ALA A 341 -11.88 -21.48 -32.36
CA ALA A 341 -13.24 -21.98 -32.09
C ALA A 341 -14.34 -21.12 -32.75
N PHE A 342 -14.15 -19.79 -32.84
CA PHE A 342 -15.10 -18.91 -33.54
C PHE A 342 -14.95 -18.95 -35.08
N GLY A 343 -13.76 -19.24 -35.60
CA GLY A 343 -13.55 -19.46 -37.04
C GLY A 343 -14.15 -20.78 -37.57
N GLY A 344 -14.27 -21.80 -36.71
CA GLY A 344 -14.83 -23.11 -37.07
C GLY A 344 -16.36 -23.14 -37.16
N LEU A 345 -17.07 -22.24 -36.45
CA LEU A 345 -18.54 -22.23 -36.43
C LEU A 345 -19.21 -21.48 -37.61
N LEU A 346 -18.44 -20.79 -38.46
CA LEU A 346 -18.98 -20.06 -39.61
C LEU A 346 -18.88 -20.82 -40.94
N ARG A 347 -18.46 -22.09 -40.94
CA ARG A 347 -18.31 -22.88 -42.17
C ARG A 347 -19.01 -24.24 -42.15
N ARG A 348 -20.32 -24.25 -41.85
CA ARG A 348 -21.19 -25.36 -42.28
C ARG A 348 -22.64 -24.89 -42.39
N ASN A 349 -22.97 -24.31 -43.54
CA ASN A 349 -24.27 -24.45 -44.22
C ASN A 349 -24.26 -23.65 -45.53
N ARG A 350 -23.73 -24.27 -46.59
CA ARG A 350 -24.17 -23.96 -47.96
C ARG A 350 -24.20 -25.26 -48.78
N LYS A 351 -25.44 -25.63 -49.09
CA LYS A 351 -25.95 -26.62 -50.05
C LYS A 351 -25.93 -28.08 -49.61
#